data_AF-A0A9Y2IHF9-F1
#
_entry.id   AF-A0A9Y2IHF9-F1
#
_cell.length_a   1.000
_cell.length_b   1.000
_cell.length_c   1.000
_cell.angle_alpha   90.00
_cell.angle_beta   90.00
_cell.angle_gamma   90.00
#
_symmetry.space_group_name_H-M   'P 1'
#
loop_
_entity.id
_entity.type
_entity.pdbx_description
1 polymer ?
#
loop_
_entity_poly.entity_id
_entity_poly.type
_entity_poly.pdbx_seq_one_letter_code
_entity_poly.pdbx_strand_id
1 'polypeptide(L)'
;MNTVIDTLPDEFRTVITNLLAERNPDLLLALQTREKPTMDQQELVIEVLSDAFTEHLGPGQEPTAQGALIDNALGAFLTKWPTEDLLDE
;
A
#
# COMPACT_ATOMS: atom_id res chain seq x y z
N MET A 1 16.11 9.20 -8.31
CA MET A 1 15.75 8.17 -7.33
C MET A 1 14.25 8.20 -7.23
N ASN A 2 13.59 7.23 -7.86
CA ASN A 2 12.16 7.05 -7.68
C ASN A 2 12.01 6.10 -6.50
N THR A 3 11.41 6.61 -5.44
CA THR A 3 11.17 5.84 -4.22
C THR A 3 10.00 4.88 -4.45
N VAL A 4 9.77 3.93 -3.54
CA VAL A 4 8.62 3.02 -3.63
C VAL A 4 7.34 3.81 -3.91
N ILE A 5 7.09 4.87 -3.13
CA ILE A 5 5.92 5.75 -3.28
C ILE A 5 5.93 6.49 -4.62
N ASP A 6 7.10 6.94 -5.10
CA ASP A 6 7.21 7.69 -6.35
C ASP A 6 7.04 6.84 -7.61
N THR A 7 7.17 5.53 -7.50
CA THR A 7 6.95 4.64 -8.64
C THR A 7 5.49 4.24 -8.82
N LEU A 8 4.61 4.55 -7.86
CA LEU A 8 3.19 4.27 -7.92
C LEU A 8 2.43 5.34 -8.71
N PRO A 9 1.32 4.99 -9.39
CA PRO A 9 0.40 5.94 -10.02
C PRO A 9 -0.11 6.97 -9.01
N ASP A 10 -0.32 8.22 -9.43
CA ASP A 10 -0.73 9.32 -8.55
C ASP A 10 -1.98 9.03 -7.69
N GLU A 11 -2.96 8.33 -8.28
CA GLU A 11 -4.19 7.92 -7.58
C GLU A 11 -3.88 6.98 -6.40
N PHE A 12 -3.12 5.91 -6.66
CA PHE A 12 -2.74 4.93 -5.63
C PHE A 12 -1.73 5.49 -4.65
N ARG A 13 -0.80 6.31 -5.14
CA ARG A 13 0.19 7.02 -4.32
C ARG A 13 -0.51 7.86 -3.26
N THR A 14 -1.52 8.63 -3.65
CA THR A 14 -2.26 9.50 -2.73
C THR A 14 -2.96 8.67 -1.65
N VAL A 15 -3.64 7.58 -2.05
CA VAL A 15 -4.34 6.69 -1.12
C VAL A 15 -3.36 6.05 -0.14
N ILE A 16 -2.30 5.40 -0.63
CA ILE A 16 -1.29 4.72 0.19
C ILE A 16 -0.59 5.71 1.12
N THR A 17 -0.18 6.88 0.60
CA THR A 17 0.49 7.91 1.42
C THR A 17 -0.41 8.40 2.55
N ASN A 18 -1.69 8.63 2.28
CA ASN A 18 -2.61 9.13 3.30
C ASN A 18 -2.90 8.07 4.37
N LEU A 19 -3.16 6.82 3.96
CA LEU A 19 -3.37 5.71 4.89
C LEU A 19 -2.14 5.43 5.76
N LEU A 20 -0.95 5.41 5.16
CA LEU A 20 0.29 5.23 5.90
C LEU A 20 0.57 6.43 6.81
N ALA A 21 0.36 7.66 6.37
CA ALA A 21 0.55 8.83 7.23
C ALA A 21 -0.35 8.80 8.48
N GLU A 22 -1.57 8.28 8.34
CA GLU A 22 -2.53 8.16 9.45
C GLU A 22 -2.23 6.97 10.37
N ARG A 23 -1.93 5.80 9.81
CA ARG A 23 -1.82 4.54 10.57
C ARG A 23 -0.38 4.16 10.92
N ASN A 24 0.58 4.44 10.04
CA ASN A 24 1.99 4.06 10.21
C ASN A 24 2.95 5.04 9.50
N PRO A 25 3.19 6.24 10.08
CA PRO A 25 4.00 7.28 9.44
C PRO A 25 5.48 6.91 9.31
N ASP A 26 5.99 6.06 10.20
CA ASP A 26 7.35 5.52 10.11
C ASP A 26 7.54 4.65 8.86
N LEU A 27 6.54 3.80 8.55
CA LEU A 27 6.53 3.02 7.31
C LEU A 27 6.51 3.92 6.07
N LEU A 28 5.72 5.00 6.08
CA LEU A 28 5.70 5.96 4.98
C LEU A 28 7.09 6.55 4.72
N LEU A 29 7.78 7.00 5.77
CA LEU A 29 9.12 7.55 5.68
C LEU A 29 10.12 6.50 5.15
N ALA A 30 10.00 5.26 5.60
CA ALA A 30 10.85 4.17 5.12
C ALA A 30 10.65 3.89 3.62
N LEU A 31 9.41 3.88 3.13
CA LEU A 31 9.09 3.70 1.71
C LEU A 31 9.49 4.90 0.84
N GLN A 32 9.53 6.10 1.41
CA GLN A 32 9.99 7.32 0.75
C GLN A 32 11.52 7.45 0.70
N THR A 33 12.28 6.58 1.37
CA THR A 33 13.75 6.65 1.38
C THR A 33 14.41 5.53 0.59
N ARG A 34 13.63 4.58 0.07
CA ARG A 34 14.11 3.42 -0.68
C ARG A 34 13.44 3.30 -2.03
N GLU A 35 14.12 2.69 -2.98
CA GLU A 35 13.60 2.43 -4.34
C GLU A 35 12.79 1.13 -4.41
N LYS A 36 12.98 0.24 -3.43
CA LYS A 36 12.31 -1.06 -3.30
C LYS A 36 11.91 -1.31 -1.83
N PRO A 37 10.69 -1.81 -1.54
CA PRO A 37 10.29 -2.17 -0.18
C PRO A 37 11.01 -3.45 0.30
N THR A 38 11.19 -3.62 1.61
CA THR A 38 11.52 -4.95 2.18
C THR A 38 10.28 -5.83 2.27
N MET A 39 10.48 -7.13 2.50
CA MET A 39 9.39 -8.07 2.82
C MET A 39 8.55 -7.59 4.02
N ASP A 40 9.20 -7.20 5.12
CA ASP A 40 8.54 -6.65 6.31
C ASP A 40 7.73 -5.38 5.99
N GLN A 41 8.28 -4.47 5.18
CA GLN A 41 7.57 -3.27 4.74
C GLN A 41 6.36 -3.60 3.86
N GLN A 42 6.47 -4.59 2.96
CA GLN A 42 5.36 -5.06 2.17
C GLN A 42 4.25 -5.64 3.06
N GLU A 43 4.60 -6.48 4.03
CA GLU A 43 3.64 -7.06 4.97
C GLU A 43 2.89 -5.97 5.75
N LEU A 44 3.60 -4.96 6.22
CA LEU A 44 2.98 -3.84 6.92
C LEU A 44 2.08 -2.99 6.00
N VAL A 45 2.46 -2.79 4.72
CA VAL A 45 1.58 -2.13 3.73
C VAL A 45 0.31 -2.95 3.53
N ILE A 46 0.43 -4.27 3.37
CA ILE A 46 -0.74 -5.17 3.24
C ILE A 46 -1.63 -5.05 4.46
N GLU A 47 -1.07 -5.06 5.67
CA GLU A 47 -1.81 -4.95 6.92
C GLU A 47 -2.58 -3.62 6.99
N VAL A 48 -1.90 -2.50 6.77
CA VAL A 48 -2.51 -1.15 6.84
C VAL A 48 -3.63 -0.98 5.81
N LEU A 49 -3.40 -1.41 4.57
CA LEU A 49 -4.41 -1.29 3.51
C LEU A 49 -5.57 -2.27 3.72
N SER A 50 -5.31 -3.48 4.20
CA SER A 50 -6.38 -4.45 4.48
C SER A 50 -7.27 -3.99 5.62
N ASP A 51 -6.69 -3.44 6.69
CA ASP A 51 -7.43 -2.86 7.81
C ASP A 51 -8.32 -1.69 7.34
N ALA A 52 -7.74 -0.74 6.59
CA ALA A 52 -8.50 0.37 6.01
C ALA A 52 -9.59 -0.10 5.03
N PHE A 53 -9.31 -1.15 4.24
CA PHE A 53 -10.30 -1.77 3.36
C PHE A 53 -11.48 -2.30 4.17
N THR A 54 -11.24 -2.98 5.29
CA THR A 54 -12.32 -3.53 6.12
C THR A 54 -13.23 -2.46 6.72
N GLU A 55 -12.70 -1.27 7.03
CA GLU A 55 -13.50 -0.12 7.49
C GLU A 55 -14.36 0.49 6.38
N HIS A 56 -13.93 0.33 5.14
CA HIS A 56 -14.61 0.82 3.95
C HIS A 56 -15.54 -0.24 3.29
N LEU A 57 -15.81 -1.35 3.99
CA LEU A 57 -16.83 -2.32 3.62
C LEU A 57 -18.23 -1.79 3.96
N GLY A 58 -19.08 -1.70 2.94
CA GLY A 58 -20.48 -1.30 3.07
C GLY A 58 -21.38 -2.41 3.61
N PRO A 59 -22.68 -2.12 3.81
CA PRO A 59 -23.65 -3.14 4.20
C PRO A 59 -23.70 -4.24 3.14
N GLY A 60 -23.36 -5.48 3.53
CA GLY A 60 -23.25 -6.63 2.62
C GLY A 60 -21.83 -7.03 2.25
N GLN A 61 -20.80 -6.45 2.89
CA GLN A 61 -19.38 -6.66 2.56
C GLN A 61 -18.99 -6.21 1.14
N GLU A 62 -19.82 -5.37 0.51
CA GLU A 62 -19.46 -4.74 -0.76
C GLU A 62 -18.50 -3.57 -0.47
N PRO A 63 -17.32 -3.53 -1.10
CA PRO A 63 -16.41 -2.41 -0.91
C PRO A 63 -17.04 -1.13 -1.46
N THR A 64 -16.98 -0.07 -0.68
CA THR A 64 -17.32 1.27 -1.18
C THR A 64 -16.34 1.69 -2.28
N ALA A 65 -16.62 2.79 -2.99
CA ALA A 65 -15.69 3.33 -3.98
C ALA A 65 -14.26 3.53 -3.40
N GLN A 66 -14.17 3.93 -2.12
CA GLN A 66 -12.90 4.02 -1.41
C GLN A 66 -12.27 2.65 -1.15
N GLY A 67 -13.05 1.67 -0.68
CA GLY A 67 -12.57 0.29 -0.50
C GLY A 67 -12.03 -0.31 -1.80
N ALA A 68 -12.72 -0.10 -2.92
CA ALA A 68 -12.25 -0.53 -4.22
C ALA A 68 -10.92 0.14 -4.62
N LEU A 69 -10.76 1.44 -4.37
CA LEU A 69 -9.49 2.14 -4.62
C LEU A 69 -8.34 1.59 -3.77
N ILE A 70 -8.59 1.26 -2.50
CA ILE A 70 -7.59 0.68 -1.60
C ILE A 70 -7.16 -0.71 -2.09
N ASP A 71 -8.11 -1.56 -2.47
CA ASP A 71 -7.84 -2.88 -3.04
C ASP A 71 -7.03 -2.79 -4.35
N ASN A 72 -7.43 -1.89 -5.26
CA ASN A 72 -6.69 -1.66 -6.50
C ASN A 72 -5.27 -1.13 -6.23
N ALA A 73 -5.09 -0.24 -5.25
CA ALA A 73 -3.80 0.27 -4.85
C ALA A 73 -2.91 -0.85 -4.28
N LEU A 74 -3.47 -1.74 -3.45
CA LEU A 74 -2.77 -2.92 -2.93
C LEU A 74 -2.36 -3.87 -4.06
N GLY A 75 -3.27 -4.18 -4.98
CA GLY A 75 -3.00 -5.02 -6.14
C GLY A 75 -1.90 -4.45 -7.03
N ALA A 76 -1.92 -3.13 -7.28
CA ALA A 76 -0.87 -2.45 -8.03
C ALA A 76 0.49 -2.48 -7.33
N PHE A 77 0.50 -2.32 -6.00
CA PHE A 77 1.71 -2.43 -5.18
C PHE A 77 2.32 -3.83 -5.26
N LEU A 78 1.52 -4.89 -5.04
CA LEU A 78 1.99 -6.28 -5.08
C LEU A 78 2.35 -6.75 -6.48
N THR A 79 1.70 -6.22 -7.52
CA THR A 79 2.08 -6.49 -8.91
C THR A 79 3.45 -5.91 -9.24
N LYS A 80 3.78 -4.75 -8.64
CA LYS A 80 5.05 -4.07 -8.88
C LYS A 80 6.20 -4.68 -8.09
N TRP A 81 5.93 -5.09 -6.86
CA TRP A 81 6.87 -5.81 -5.99
C TRP A 81 6.23 -7.11 -5.55
N PRO A 82 6.26 -8.16 -6.38
CA PRO A 82 5.78 -9.47 -5.95
C PRO A 82 6.67 -10.01 -4.84
N THR A 83 6.10 -10.76 -3.89
CA THR A 83 6.85 -11.32 -2.76
C THR A 83 8.06 -12.14 -3.21
N GLU A 84 7.94 -12.84 -4.36
CA GLU A 84 9.04 -13.58 -5.00
C GLU A 84 10.26 -12.69 -5.31
N ASP A 85 10.05 -11.44 -5.71
CA ASP A 85 11.13 -10.48 -5.99
C ASP A 85 11.77 -9.95 -4.69
N LEU A 86 11.05 -9.99 -3.57
CA LEU A 86 11.53 -9.52 -2.27
C LEU A 86 12.31 -10.58 -1.47
N LEU A 87 12.20 -11.86 -1.84
CA LEU A 87 12.87 -12.98 -1.16
C LEU A 87 14.38 -13.07 -1.46
N ASP A 88 14.85 -12.40 -2.51
CA ASP A 88 16.25 -12.42 -2.98
C ASP A 88 17.11 -11.23 -2.46
N GLU A 89 16.57 -10.37 -1.58
CA GLU A 89 17.30 -9.21 -0.97
C GLU A 89 17.84 -9.46 0.44
#